data_AF-A0A4V1RG35-F1
#
_entry.id   AF-A0A4V1RG35-F1
#
_cell.length_a   1.000
_cell.length_b   1.000
_cell.length_c   1.000
_cell.angle_alpha   90.00
_cell.angle_beta   90.00
_cell.angle_gamma   90.00
#
_symmetry.space_group_name_H-M   'P 1'
#
loop_
_entity.id
_entity.type
_entity.pdbx_description
1 polymer ?
#
loop_
_entity_poly.entity_id
_entity_poly.type
_entity_poly.pdbx_seq_one_letter_code
_entity_poly.pdbx_strand_id
1 'polypeptide(L)'
;MEQSLNFEMLRSQWPELAELACMAERYVHSDPESCLVKLRNYTELMVRWLYRQERLPEGIKANLYDLMNADVFTSMMPEAIIMKMDAL
;
A
#
# COMPACT_ATOMS: atom_id res chain seq x y z
N MET A 1 -20.80 4.54 1.15
CA MET A 1 -19.37 4.38 1.48
C MET A 1 -19.17 5.00 2.85
N GLU A 2 -18.58 4.26 3.77
CA GLU A 2 -18.27 4.78 5.10
C GLU A 2 -17.05 5.71 5.02
N GLN A 3 -17.06 6.78 5.81
CA GLN A 3 -16.04 7.83 5.78
C GLN A 3 -15.23 7.79 7.08
N SER A 4 -13.93 7.51 6.97
CA SER A 4 -12.97 7.74 8.04
C SER A 4 -12.40 9.14 7.92
N LEU A 5 -12.49 9.93 8.98
CA LEU A 5 -11.90 11.28 9.01
C LEU A 5 -10.38 11.27 8.80
N ASN A 6 -9.70 10.16 9.15
CA ASN A 6 -8.25 10.05 9.06
C ASN A 6 -7.74 9.84 7.63
N PHE A 7 -8.57 9.25 6.75
CA PHE A 7 -8.15 8.87 5.40
C PHE A 7 -8.99 9.52 4.28
N GLU A 8 -10.04 10.28 4.61
CA GLU A 8 -10.91 10.91 3.62
C GLU A 8 -10.16 11.88 2.69
N MET A 9 -9.06 12.49 3.18
CA MET A 9 -8.19 13.35 2.35
C MET A 9 -7.67 12.66 1.09
N LEU A 10 -7.47 11.33 1.15
CA LEU A 10 -7.00 10.53 0.03
C LEU A 10 -8.10 10.32 -1.02
N ARG A 11 -9.38 10.36 -0.65
CA ARG A 11 -10.49 9.92 -1.52
C ARG A 11 -10.60 10.72 -2.81
N SER A 12 -10.19 11.98 -2.79
CA SER A 12 -10.20 12.86 -3.96
C SER A 12 -9.27 12.41 -5.09
N GLN A 13 -8.13 11.81 -4.76
CA GLN A 13 -7.09 11.39 -5.73
C GLN A 13 -6.91 9.87 -5.79
N TRP A 14 -7.16 9.18 -4.68
CA TRP A 14 -6.94 7.75 -4.49
C TRP A 14 -8.09 7.11 -3.68
N PRO A 15 -9.30 7.00 -4.26
CA PRO A 15 -10.48 6.51 -3.56
C PRO A 15 -10.32 5.07 -3.05
N GLU A 16 -9.63 4.20 -3.78
CA GLU A 16 -9.41 2.81 -3.36
C GLU A 16 -8.43 2.70 -2.18
N LEU A 17 -7.41 3.56 -2.13
CA LEU A 17 -6.51 3.64 -0.96
C LEU A 17 -7.28 4.13 0.27
N ALA A 18 -8.10 5.18 0.12
CA ALA A 18 -8.94 5.68 1.21
C ALA A 18 -9.86 4.59 1.78
N GLU A 19 -10.48 3.78 0.90
CA GLU A 19 -11.38 2.70 1.30
C GLU A 19 -10.63 1.58 2.05
N LEU A 20 -9.47 1.14 1.54
CA LEU A 20 -8.65 0.12 2.18
C LEU A 20 -8.15 0.56 3.56
N ALA A 21 -7.74 1.82 3.70
CA ALA A 21 -7.30 2.38 4.97
C ALA A 21 -8.45 2.50 5.97
N CYS A 22 -9.64 2.95 5.53
CA CYS A 22 -10.84 2.97 6.36
C CYS A 22 -11.22 1.57 6.86
N MET A 23 -11.09 0.54 6.03
CA MET A 23 -11.32 -0.84 6.46
C MET A 23 -10.27 -1.30 7.47
N ALA A 24 -8.98 -1.05 7.23
CA ALA A 24 -7.90 -1.42 8.14
C ALA A 24 -8.10 -0.81 9.54
N GLU A 25 -8.43 0.49 9.59
CA GLU A 25 -8.71 1.20 10.83
C GLU A 25 -9.86 0.56 11.62
N ARG A 26 -10.94 0.16 10.96
CA ARG A 26 -12.07 -0.52 11.62
C ARG A 26 -11.70 -1.86 12.21
N TYR A 27 -10.85 -2.61 11.50
CA TYR A 27 -10.47 -3.96 11.90
C TYR A 27 -9.37 -4.01 12.95
N VAL A 28 -8.62 -2.93 13.18
CA VAL A 28 -7.43 -2.92 14.05
C VAL A 28 -7.66 -3.49 15.47
N HIS A 29 -8.86 -3.32 16.03
CA HIS A 29 -9.23 -3.83 17.35
C HIS A 29 -10.17 -5.04 17.32
N SER A 30 -10.93 -5.20 16.24
CA SER A 30 -12.00 -6.20 16.16
C SER A 30 -11.56 -7.49 15.47
N ASP A 31 -10.70 -7.37 14.46
CA ASP A 31 -10.18 -8.47 13.66
C ASP A 31 -8.79 -8.10 13.10
N PRO A 32 -7.71 -8.27 13.90
CA PRO A 32 -6.36 -7.91 13.48
C PRO A 32 -5.89 -8.66 12.22
N GLU A 33 -6.36 -9.89 11.98
CA GLU A 33 -5.99 -10.64 10.78
C GLU A 33 -6.57 -9.98 9.52
N SER A 34 -7.85 -9.61 9.55
CA SER A 34 -8.45 -8.83 8.45
C SER A 34 -7.78 -7.47 8.29
N CYS A 35 -7.39 -6.81 9.38
CA CYS A 35 -6.64 -5.55 9.34
C CYS A 35 -5.34 -5.71 8.52
N LEU A 36 -4.53 -6.72 8.84
CA LEU A 36 -3.29 -7.01 8.12
C LEU A 36 -3.52 -7.28 6.63
N VAL A 37 -4.57 -8.02 6.28
CA VAL A 37 -4.93 -8.24 4.86
C VAL A 37 -5.27 -6.92 4.16
N LYS A 38 -5.99 -6.00 4.82
CA LYS A 38 -6.30 -4.68 4.24
C LYS A 38 -5.05 -3.81 4.09
N LEU A 39 -4.15 -3.82 5.07
CA LEU A 39 -2.86 -3.10 5.00
C LEU A 39 -1.95 -3.66 3.89
N ARG A 40 -1.92 -4.98 3.70
CA ARG A 40 -1.20 -5.62 2.60
C ARG A 40 -1.76 -5.18 1.24
N ASN A 41 -3.09 -5.22 1.08
CA ASN A 41 -3.75 -4.76 -0.15
C ASN A 41 -3.51 -3.27 -0.42
N TYR A 42 -3.51 -2.44 0.64
CA TYR A 42 -3.20 -1.02 0.55
C TYR A 42 -1.78 -0.82 0.02
N THR A 43 -0.83 -1.54 0.61
CA THR A 43 0.58 -1.49 0.21
C THR A 43 0.77 -1.95 -1.24
N GLU A 44 0.12 -3.04 -1.64
CA GLU A 44 0.18 -3.51 -3.03
C GLU A 44 -0.35 -2.47 -4.02
N LEU A 45 -1.51 -1.88 -3.72
CA LEU A 45 -2.09 -0.88 -4.60
C LEU A 45 -1.19 0.36 -4.71
N MET A 46 -0.63 0.81 -3.60
CA MET A 46 0.29 1.95 -3.55
C MET A 46 1.58 1.68 -4.34
N VAL A 47 2.22 0.52 -4.15
CA VAL A 47 3.44 0.14 -4.88
C VAL A 47 3.16 0.05 -6.37
N ARG A 48 2.08 -0.62 -6.77
CA ARG A 48 1.69 -0.70 -8.19
C ARG A 48 1.37 0.66 -8.79
N TRP A 49 0.78 1.57 -8.00
CA TRP A 49 0.56 2.93 -8.45
C TRP A 49 1.89 3.66 -8.70
N LEU A 50 2.84 3.58 -7.78
CA LEU A 50 4.18 4.18 -7.93
C LEU A 50 4.89 3.65 -9.18
N TYR A 51 4.89 2.33 -9.40
CA TYR A 51 5.47 1.71 -10.59
C TYR A 51 4.86 2.29 -11.89
N ARG A 52 3.54 2.49 -11.92
CA ARG A 52 2.87 3.08 -13.08
C ARG A 52 3.18 4.55 -13.28
N GLN A 53 3.19 5.35 -12.21
CA GLN A 53 3.47 6.78 -12.29
C GLN A 53 4.90 7.05 -12.76
N GLU A 54 5.86 6.33 -12.20
CA GLU A 54 7.29 6.48 -12.49
C GLU A 54 7.75 5.64 -13.69
N ARG A 55 6.82 4.89 -14.32
CA ARG A 55 7.06 4.02 -15.49
C ARG A 55 8.18 3.00 -15.25
N LEU A 56 8.22 2.43 -14.05
CA LEU A 56 9.23 1.46 -13.65
C LEU A 56 8.96 0.09 -14.29
N PRO A 57 10.01 -0.69 -14.60
CA PRO A 57 9.83 -2.04 -15.11
C PRO A 57 9.34 -2.98 -14.00
N GLU A 58 8.10 -3.46 -14.08
CA GLU A 58 7.51 -4.41 -13.12
C GLU A 58 8.09 -5.83 -13.23
N GLY A 59 8.75 -6.18 -14.33
CA GLY A 59 9.19 -7.57 -14.58
C GLY A 59 8.03 -8.52 -14.92
N ILE A 60 8.31 -9.83 -14.99
CA ILE A 60 7.30 -10.85 -15.37
C ILE A 60 6.64 -11.42 -14.11
N LYS A 61 5.31 -11.25 -13.99
CA LYS A 61 4.50 -11.80 -12.87
C LYS A 61 5.01 -11.39 -11.48
N ALA A 62 5.57 -10.20 -11.34
CA ALA A 62 6.05 -9.72 -10.06
C ALA A 62 4.91 -9.59 -9.04
N ASN A 63 5.09 -10.27 -7.91
CA ASN A 63 4.24 -10.11 -6.74
C ASN A 63 4.71 -8.87 -5.94
N LEU A 64 3.98 -8.51 -4.88
CA LEU A 64 4.34 -7.36 -4.05
C LEU A 64 5.76 -7.43 -3.50
N TYR A 65 6.19 -8.59 -3.02
CA TYR A 65 7.53 -8.78 -2.47
C TYR A 65 8.60 -8.53 -3.54
N ASP A 66 8.41 -9.06 -4.76
CA ASP A 66 9.34 -8.85 -5.88
C ASP A 66 9.46 -7.36 -6.24
N LEU A 67 8.33 -6.64 -6.26
CA LEU A 67 8.31 -5.20 -6.56
C LEU A 67 9.00 -4.37 -5.47
N MET A 68 8.76 -4.66 -4.19
CA MET A 68 9.38 -3.90 -3.09
C MET A 68 10.89 -4.13 -2.97
N ASN A 69 11.37 -5.30 -3.37
CA ASN A 69 12.79 -5.67 -3.30
C ASN A 69 13.56 -5.39 -4.60
N ALA A 70 12.90 -4.91 -5.65
CA ALA A 70 13.58 -4.60 -6.90
C ALA A 70 14.50 -3.39 -6.75
N ASP A 71 15.71 -3.46 -7.33
CA ASP A 71 16.70 -2.37 -7.28
C ASP A 71 16.13 -1.03 -7.77
N VAL A 72 15.26 -1.07 -8.78
CA VAL A 72 14.59 0.12 -9.32
C VAL A 72 13.65 0.80 -8.32
N PHE A 73 13.10 0.05 -7.37
CA PHE A 73 12.23 0.56 -6.32
C PHE A 73 13.03 0.98 -5.09
N THR A 74 13.94 0.13 -4.62
CA THR A 74 14.75 0.38 -3.42
C THR A 74 15.72 1.55 -3.58
N SER A 75 16.18 1.83 -4.81
CA SER A 75 17.03 3.01 -5.08
C SER A 75 16.26 4.34 -5.10
N MET A 76 14.94 4.32 -5.25
CA MET A 76 14.09 5.51 -5.26
C MET A 76 13.50 5.82 -3.88
N MET A 77 13.33 4.81 -3.03
CA MET A 77 12.67 4.95 -1.74
C MET A 77 13.67 5.23 -0.62
N PRO A 78 13.37 6.14 0.33
CA PRO A 78 14.16 6.27 1.54
C PRO A 78 14.17 4.96 2.34
N GLU A 79 15.32 4.61 2.93
CA GLU A 79 15.50 3.38 3.72
C GLU A 79 14.44 3.21 4.82
N ALA A 80 14.08 4.30 5.50
CA ALA A 80 13.05 4.29 6.54
C ALA A 80 11.65 3.87 6.04
N ILE A 81 11.36 4.04 4.75
CA ILE A 81 10.11 3.59 4.13
C ILE A 81 10.20 2.10 3.82
N ILE A 82 11.32 1.65 3.24
CA ILE A 82 11.57 0.23 2.92
C ILE A 82 11.42 -0.62 4.19
N MET A 83 12.07 -0.22 5.29
CA MET A 83 11.98 -0.93 6.58
C MET A 83 10.55 -1.06 7.12
N LYS A 84 9.66 -0.10 6.83
CA LYS A 84 8.26 -0.16 7.26
C LYS A 84 7.43 -1.08 6.38
N MET A 85 7.74 -1.13 5.10
CA MET A 85 7.05 -1.98 4.14
C MET A 85 7.37 -3.47 4.34
N ASP A 86 8.61 -3.78 4.75
CA ASP A 86 9.02 -5.15 5.09
C ASP A 86 8.32 -5.71 6.34
N ALA A 87 7.73 -4.86 7.17
CA ALA A 87 7.02 -5.26 8.38
C ALA A 87 5.55 -5.69 8.13
N LEU A 88 5.06 -5.59 6.89
CA LEU A 88 3.67 -5.85 6.47
C LEU A 88 3.55 -7.10 5.56
#